data_AF-A0A0Q8TF20-F1
#
_entry.id   AF-A0A0Q8TF20-F1
#
_cell.length_a   1.000
_cell.length_b   1.000
_cell.length_c   1.000
_cell.angle_alpha   90.00
_cell.angle_beta   90.00
_cell.angle_gamma   90.00
#
_symmetry.space_group_name_H-M   'P 1'
#
loop_
_entity.id
_entity.type
_entity.pdbx_description
1 polymer ?
#
loop_
_entity_poly.entity_id
_entity_poly.type
_entity_poly.pdbx_seq_one_letter_code
_entity_poly.pdbx_strand_id
1 'polypeptide(L)'
;MRWNKPYVRGSSLHGLIGRDAPASTAWVRDQQLEEVRRAMIGSLSGFSGCEVARMNIRLRYAGDIEALWYLRTDLQSTLVPLQGEPSAKNVIAQVTLLFQGLLPRALGTPVARASSAS
;
A
#
# COMPACT_ATOMS: atom_id res chain seq x y z
N MET A 1 21.96 23.74 21.41
CA MET A 1 21.31 23.41 20.13
C MET A 1 19.82 23.20 20.39
N ARG A 2 18.98 24.13 19.94
CA ARG A 2 17.52 24.16 20.20
C ARG A 2 16.82 23.71 18.92
N TRP A 3 16.38 22.45 18.88
CA TRP A 3 15.69 21.89 17.70
C TRP A 3 14.25 22.38 17.70
N ASN A 4 13.95 23.26 16.74
CA ASN A 4 12.63 23.84 16.51
C ASN A 4 11.71 22.75 15.92
N LYS A 5 10.56 22.47 16.56
CA LYS A 5 9.48 21.68 15.93
C LYS A 5 8.64 22.65 15.08
N PRO A 6 8.49 22.45 13.77
CA PRO A 6 7.34 22.99 13.06
C PRO A 6 6.17 22.04 13.31
N TYR A 7 5.14 22.55 14.00
CA TYR A 7 3.81 21.96 13.94
C TYR A 7 3.31 22.12 12.49
N VAL A 8 3.57 21.14 11.64
CA VAL A 8 2.87 21.02 10.36
C VAL A 8 1.44 20.59 10.66
N ARG A 9 0.57 21.56 10.92
CA ARG A 9 -0.86 21.43 10.70
C ARG A 9 -1.03 21.30 9.19
N GLY A 10 -0.89 20.08 8.69
CA GLY A 10 -1.20 19.74 7.30
C GLY A 10 -2.69 19.93 7.07
N SER A 11 -3.04 21.13 6.63
CA SER A 11 -4.33 21.41 6.01
C SER A 11 -4.51 20.43 4.86
N SER A 12 -5.43 19.50 5.05
CA SER A 12 -5.87 18.55 4.04
C SER A 12 -6.40 19.32 2.83
N LEU A 13 -5.62 19.36 1.75
CA LEU A 13 -6.03 19.83 0.42
C LEU A 13 -6.64 18.67 -0.40
N HIS A 14 -7.12 17.59 0.24
CA HIS A 14 -7.73 16.44 -0.41
C HIS A 14 -9.18 16.69 -0.92
N GLY A 15 -9.53 17.94 -1.28
CA GLY A 15 -10.89 18.31 -1.70
C GLY A 15 -11.04 18.80 -3.13
N LEU A 16 -9.96 18.94 -3.92
CA LEU A 16 -10.03 19.64 -5.22
C LEU A 16 -9.75 18.79 -6.46
N ILE A 17 -9.58 17.48 -6.32
CA ILE A 17 -9.58 16.56 -7.47
C ILE A 17 -10.66 15.52 -7.21
N GLY A 18 -11.78 15.69 -7.92
CA GLY A 18 -13.07 15.04 -7.69
C GLY A 18 -12.99 13.54 -7.40
N ARG A 19 -13.17 13.19 -6.12
CA ARG A 19 -13.93 12.02 -5.67
C ARG A 19 -14.17 12.12 -4.16
N ASP A 20 -15.15 12.91 -3.74
CA ASP A 20 -15.73 12.75 -2.41
C ASP A 20 -16.49 11.43 -2.38
N ALA A 21 -15.77 10.34 -2.16
CA ALA A 21 -16.39 9.17 -1.59
C ALA A 21 -16.88 9.58 -0.19
N PRO A 22 -18.16 9.38 0.13
CA PRO A 22 -18.79 9.99 1.30
C PRO A 22 -17.98 9.68 2.55
N ALA A 23 -17.94 10.59 3.53
CA ALA A 23 -17.19 10.42 4.78
C ALA A 23 -17.46 9.06 5.45
N SER A 24 -18.64 8.47 5.24
CA SER A 24 -19.03 7.12 5.62
C SER A 24 -18.22 5.97 4.98
N THR A 25 -17.29 6.26 4.07
CA THR A 25 -16.41 5.28 3.41
C THR A 25 -14.92 5.58 3.61
N ALA A 26 -14.59 6.73 4.23
CA ALA A 26 -13.21 7.08 4.53
C ALA A 26 -12.59 6.09 5.54
N TRP A 27 -13.32 5.75 6.60
CA TRP A 27 -12.89 4.75 7.59
C TRP A 27 -12.68 3.35 6.97
N VAL A 28 -13.49 2.96 5.98
CA VAL A 28 -13.32 1.68 5.27
C VAL A 28 -12.01 1.69 4.47
N ARG A 29 -11.73 2.79 3.76
CA ARG A 29 -10.47 2.94 3.02
C ARG A 29 -9.26 2.92 3.94
N ASP A 30 -9.35 3.59 5.09
CA ASP A 30 -8.28 3.59 6.09
C ASP A 30 -8.06 2.17 6.64
N GLN A 31 -9.13 1.42 6.95
CA GLN A 31 -9.00 0.03 7.39
C GLN A 31 -8.38 -0.88 6.33
N GLN A 32 -8.79 -0.74 5.06
CA GLN A 32 -8.22 -1.49 3.94
C GLN A 32 -6.75 -1.14 3.72
N LEU A 33 -6.39 0.13 3.83
CA LEU A 33 -5.00 0.58 3.81
C LEU A 33 -4.17 -0.08 4.93
N GLU A 34 -4.67 -0.07 6.17
CA GLU A 34 -3.99 -0.70 7.30
C GLU A 34 -3.87 -2.21 7.16
N GLU A 35 -4.86 -2.88 6.56
CA GLU A 35 -4.84 -4.32 6.31
C GLU A 35 -3.73 -4.69 5.32
N VAL A 36 -3.67 -4.00 4.18
CA VAL A 36 -2.61 -4.21 3.18
C VAL A 36 -1.24 -3.91 3.78
N ARG A 37 -1.12 -2.80 4.53
CA ARG A 37 0.13 -2.45 5.22
C ARG A 37 0.58 -3.54 6.18
N ARG A 38 -0.32 -4.06 7.00
CA ARG A 38 -0.03 -5.16 7.95
C ARG A 38 0.41 -6.43 7.22
N ALA A 39 -0.24 -6.79 6.11
CA ALA A 39 0.16 -7.95 5.32
C ALA A 39 1.57 -7.80 4.72
N MET A 40 1.88 -6.61 4.16
CA MET A 40 3.21 -6.33 3.62
C MET A 40 4.29 -6.35 4.69
N ILE A 41 4.06 -5.75 5.86
CA ILE A 41 4.99 -5.80 7.00
C ILE A 41 5.14 -7.24 7.52
N GLY A 42 4.03 -7.98 7.61
CA GLY A 42 4.00 -9.37 8.03
C GLY A 42 4.82 -10.29 7.11
N SER A 43 4.97 -9.96 5.83
CA SER A 43 5.83 -10.72 4.91
C SER A 43 7.33 -10.64 5.25
N LEU A 44 7.74 -9.62 6.02
CA LEU A 44 9.12 -9.42 6.46
C LEU A 44 9.40 -10.03 7.84
N SER A 45 8.39 -10.64 8.48
CA SER A 45 8.53 -11.27 9.79
C SER A 45 9.63 -12.33 9.76
N GLY A 46 10.50 -12.32 10.77
CA GLY A 46 11.59 -13.30 10.89
C GLY A 46 12.85 -12.94 10.10
N PHE A 47 12.82 -11.92 9.23
CA PHE A 47 14.02 -11.39 8.59
C PHE A 47 14.56 -10.17 9.35
N SER A 48 15.87 -9.94 9.23
CA SER A 48 16.55 -8.81 9.86
C SER A 48 17.60 -8.19 8.93
N GLY A 49 18.10 -7.01 9.28
CA GLY A 49 19.11 -6.27 8.50
C GLY A 49 18.65 -4.89 8.05
N CYS A 50 19.61 -4.08 7.54
CA CYS A 50 19.38 -2.69 7.17
C CYS A 50 18.30 -2.53 6.08
N GLU A 51 18.29 -3.41 5.07
CA GLU A 51 17.31 -3.36 3.99
C GLU A 51 15.89 -3.70 4.49
N VAL A 52 15.77 -4.70 5.37
CA VAL A 52 14.49 -5.07 6.01
C VAL A 52 13.98 -3.93 6.90
N ALA A 53 14.86 -3.30 7.68
CA ALA A 53 14.51 -2.15 8.51
C ALA A 53 14.06 -0.95 7.67
N ARG A 54 14.78 -0.65 6.58
CA ARG A 54 14.41 0.41 5.63
C ARG A 54 13.06 0.14 4.98
N MET A 55 12.81 -1.11 4.57
CA MET A 55 11.53 -1.50 3.98
C MET A 55 10.38 -1.35 4.99
N ASN A 56 10.57 -1.80 6.24
CA ASN A 56 9.59 -1.63 7.31
C ASN A 56 9.20 -0.17 7.51
N ILE A 57 10.18 0.75 7.52
CA ILE A 57 9.93 2.19 7.63
C ILE A 57 9.10 2.69 6.44
N ARG A 58 9.49 2.35 5.20
CA ARG A 58 8.74 2.74 3.98
C ARG A 58 7.28 2.29 4.03
N LEU A 59 7.03 1.04 4.43
CA LEU A 59 5.69 0.49 4.56
C LEU A 59 4.87 1.18 5.67
N ARG A 60 5.49 1.46 6.82
CA ARG A 60 4.84 2.14 7.95
C ARG A 60 4.35 3.55 7.61
N TYR A 61 5.11 4.27 6.79
CA TYR A 61 4.84 5.67 6.45
C TYR A 61 4.20 5.88 5.08
N ALA A 62 3.85 4.82 4.35
CA ALA A 62 3.09 4.94 3.12
C ALA A 62 1.71 5.55 3.42
N GLY A 63 1.44 6.73 2.83
CA GLY A 63 0.26 7.55 3.16
C GLY A 63 -1.05 7.11 2.51
N ASP A 64 -0.98 6.29 1.47
CA ASP A 64 -2.14 5.84 0.70
C ASP A 64 -1.89 4.47 0.05
N ILE A 65 -2.93 3.95 -0.59
CA ILE A 65 -2.92 2.63 -1.21
C ILE A 65 -2.02 2.56 -2.46
N GLU A 66 -1.85 3.67 -3.18
CA GLU A 66 -1.00 3.73 -4.37
C GLU A 66 0.47 3.65 -3.98
N ALA A 67 0.87 4.35 -2.91
CA ALA A 67 2.20 4.24 -2.34
C ALA A 67 2.54 2.80 -1.96
N LEU A 68 1.61 2.06 -1.33
CA LEU A 68 1.79 0.63 -1.03
C LEU A 68 1.87 -0.22 -2.31
N TRP A 69 1.08 0.11 -3.34
CA TRP A 69 1.10 -0.60 -4.62
C TRP A 69 2.47 -0.51 -5.30
N TYR A 70 3.09 0.67 -5.31
CA TYR A 70 4.44 0.84 -5.86
C TYR A 70 5.50 0.14 -4.99
N LEU A 71 5.37 0.23 -3.66
CA LEU A 71 6.27 -0.46 -2.73
C LEU A 71 6.22 -1.99 -2.86
N ARG A 72 5.15 -2.55 -3.45
CA ARG A 72 5.06 -3.99 -3.72
C ARG A 72 6.24 -4.50 -4.54
N THR A 73 6.67 -3.76 -5.56
CA THR A 73 7.80 -4.18 -6.41
C THR A 73 9.12 -4.09 -5.66
N ASP A 74 9.35 -3.02 -4.88
CA ASP A 74 10.52 -2.92 -4.01
C ASP A 74 10.54 -4.02 -2.94
N LEU A 75 9.37 -4.37 -2.38
CA LEU A 75 9.21 -5.45 -1.42
C LEU A 75 9.62 -6.79 -2.05
N GLN A 76 9.22 -7.05 -3.30
CA GLN A 76 9.68 -8.24 -4.03
C GLN A 76 11.20 -8.28 -4.12
N SER A 77 11.83 -7.18 -4.56
CA SER A 77 13.29 -7.08 -4.68
C SER A 77 14.00 -7.27 -3.34
N THR A 78 13.36 -6.89 -2.24
CA THR A 78 13.87 -7.11 -0.87
C THR A 78 13.73 -8.57 -0.45
N LEU A 79 12.65 -9.25 -0.83
CA LEU A 79 12.36 -10.64 -0.46
C LEU A 79 13.18 -11.67 -1.26
N VAL A 80 13.47 -11.41 -2.54
CA VAL A 80 14.24 -12.32 -3.41
C VAL A 80 15.56 -12.78 -2.76
N PRO A 81 16.44 -11.90 -2.25
CA PRO A 81 17.68 -12.34 -1.61
C PRO A 81 17.48 -13.04 -0.25
N LEU A 82 16.30 -12.90 0.38
CA LEU A 82 16.02 -13.43 1.72
C LEU A 82 15.44 -14.86 1.69
N GLN A 83 14.59 -15.17 0.72
CA GLN A 83 13.85 -16.44 0.64
C GLN A 83 13.81 -17.07 -0.76
N GLY A 84 14.51 -16.48 -1.73
CA GLY A 84 14.53 -16.91 -3.12
C GLY A 84 13.36 -16.36 -3.95
N GLU A 85 13.56 -16.34 -5.26
CA GLU A 85 12.62 -15.75 -6.22
C GLU A 85 11.24 -16.43 -6.24
N PRO A 86 11.10 -17.78 -6.23
CA PRO A 86 9.79 -18.42 -6.26
C PRO A 86 8.94 -18.08 -5.04
N SER A 87 9.54 -18.14 -3.84
CA SER A 87 8.88 -17.79 -2.58
C SER A 87 8.48 -16.32 -2.55
N ALA A 88 9.38 -15.42 -2.97
CA ALA A 88 9.10 -14.00 -3.06
C ALA A 88 7.94 -13.70 -4.03
N LYS A 89 7.92 -14.33 -5.21
CA LYS A 89 6.82 -14.18 -6.19
C LYS A 89 5.48 -14.64 -5.60
N ASN A 90 5.45 -15.77 -4.89
CA ASN A 90 4.23 -16.27 -4.26
C ASN A 90 3.68 -15.30 -3.20
N VAL A 91 4.56 -14.78 -2.33
CA VAL A 91 4.18 -13.77 -1.32
C VAL A 91 3.59 -12.54 -1.99
N ILE A 92 4.25 -12.04 -3.03
CA ILE A 92 3.81 -10.85 -3.75
C ILE A 92 2.49 -11.08 -4.49
N ALA A 93 2.27 -12.27 -5.04
CA ALA A 93 0.99 -12.62 -5.65
C ALA A 93 -0.16 -12.53 -4.63
N GLN A 94 0.02 -13.07 -3.43
CA GLN A 94 -0.98 -12.98 -2.35
C GLN A 94 -1.23 -11.52 -1.93
N VAL A 95 -0.16 -10.75 -1.74
CA VAL A 95 -0.26 -9.31 -1.43
C VAL A 95 -0.98 -8.54 -2.54
N THR A 96 -0.75 -8.88 -3.81
CA THR A 96 -1.37 -8.22 -4.97
C THR A 96 -2.90 -8.37 -4.96
N LEU A 97 -3.41 -9.51 -4.49
CA LEU A 97 -4.86 -9.74 -4.39
C LEU A 97 -5.53 -8.75 -3.42
N LEU A 98 -4.84 -8.32 -2.37
CA LEU A 98 -5.38 -7.38 -1.39
C LEU A 98 -5.61 -5.97 -1.98
N PHE A 99 -5.00 -5.64 -3.11
CA PHE A 99 -5.20 -4.36 -3.79
C PHE A 99 -6.44 -4.34 -4.71
N GLN A 100 -7.08 -5.49 -4.95
CA GLN A 100 -8.21 -5.58 -5.85
C GLN A 100 -9.38 -4.73 -5.34
N GLY A 101 -9.90 -3.86 -6.22
CA GLY A 101 -10.99 -2.94 -5.87
C GLY A 101 -10.57 -1.72 -5.05
N LEU A 102 -9.31 -1.62 -4.61
CA LEU A 102 -8.79 -0.47 -3.85
C LEU A 102 -8.07 0.55 -4.74
N LEU A 103 -7.55 0.11 -5.88
CA LEU A 103 -6.79 0.97 -6.79
C LEU A 103 -7.71 1.84 -7.64
N PRO A 104 -7.30 3.10 -7.95
CA PRO A 104 -7.92 3.88 -8.99
C PRO A 104 -7.95 3.10 -10.31
N ARG A 105 -8.97 3.36 -11.15
CA ARG A 105 -9.16 2.65 -12.43
C ARG A 105 -7.96 2.71 -13.39
N ALA A 106 -7.05 3.67 -13.21
CA ALA A 106 -5.81 3.78 -14.00
C ALA A 106 -4.73 2.75 -13.59
N LEU A 107 -4.80 2.23 -12.36
CA LEU A 107 -3.81 1.31 -11.76
C LEU A 107 -4.37 -0.09 -11.53
N GLY A 108 -5.69 -0.22 -11.34
CA GLY A 108 -6.37 -1.50 -11.23
C GLY A 108 -6.54 -2.17 -12.60
N THR A 109 -6.55 -3.50 -12.61
CA THR A 109 -6.92 -4.28 -13.80
C THR A 109 -8.29 -3.80 -14.28
N PRO A 110 -8.49 -3.50 -15.58
CA PRO A 110 -9.79 -3.07 -16.06
C PRO A 110 -10.81 -4.16 -15.73
N VAL A 111 -11.73 -3.86 -14.81
CA VAL A 111 -12.90 -4.70 -14.61
C VAL A 111 -13.72 -4.62 -15.89
N ALA A 112 -13.61 -5.65 -16.72
CA ALA A 112 -14.47 -5.81 -17.87
C ALA A 112 -15.90 -5.91 -17.33
N ARG A 113 -16.64 -4.80 -17.38
CA ARG A 113 -18.09 -4.81 -17.16
C ARG A 113 -18.67 -5.70 -18.25
N ALA A 114 -18.97 -6.95 -17.91
CA ALA A 114 -19.82 -7.79 -18.74
C ALA A 114 -21.13 -7.05 -18.95
N SER A 115 -21.40 -6.70 -20.20
CA SER A 115 -22.62 -6.07 -20.66
C SER A 115 -23.81 -6.95 -20.28
N SER A 116 -24.60 -6.53 -19.29
CA SER A 116 -25.96 -7.01 -19.13
C SER A 116 -26.83 -6.32 -20.20
N ALA A 117 -26.86 -6.91 -21.39
CA ALA A 117 -27.94 -6.69 -22.34
C ALA A 117 -28.99 -7.77 -22.10
N SER A 118 -30.18 -7.36 -21.67
CA SER A 118 -31.42 -8.13 -21.74
C SER A 118 -32.53 -7.13 -22.01
#